data_AF-A0A327TTK2-F1
#
_entry.id   AF-A0A327TTK2-F1
#
_cell.length_a   1.000
_cell.length_b   1.000
_cell.length_c   1.000
_cell.angle_alpha   90.00
_cell.angle_beta   90.00
_cell.angle_gamma   90.00
#
_symmetry.space_group_name_H-M   'P 1'
#
loop_
_entity.id
_entity.type
_entity.pdbx_description
1 polymer ?
#
loop_
_entity_poly.entity_id
_entity_poly.type
_entity_poly.pdbx_seq_one_letter_code
_entity_poly.pdbx_strand_id
1 'polypeptide(L)'
;MDASGDLHRASSTITAWLEWGFWIGVSGGAIAAAAGVIMAAMGRRAGDGHVARRGTGLIIRGVFSAIAFSGVVGAAQWILDPPARAPSPAAEPAESGGNGFADLLLWGGLALAGLAAAVLAGWAGWRARRRHTVKRRRQQALERSHDAVAAAYGAYLADVLEWLERPALSDVSVPETAVLVQALAAADDARLGNDVEAYQRAVAVLRTAWQAADDHARRTGLRQLPRVERRAAEQARKLLAMALNSSCGEHERRSAYAKARDLLDGILVVPPQAVATMEDKHRLALIPKPFRSQDR
;
A
#
# COMPACT_ATOMS: atom_id res chain seq x y z
N MET A 1 -47.42 61.90 -1.51
CA MET A 1 -46.83 60.54 -1.44
C MET A 1 -45.35 60.74 -1.70
N ASP A 2 -44.54 60.62 -0.65
CA ASP A 2 -43.12 60.96 -0.67
C ASP A 2 -42.31 59.71 -1.06
N ALA A 3 -42.08 59.56 -2.36
CA ALA A 3 -41.43 58.39 -2.94
C ALA A 3 -39.97 58.19 -2.46
N SER A 4 -39.35 59.22 -1.89
CA SER A 4 -37.98 59.18 -1.40
C SER A 4 -37.86 58.43 -0.06
N GLY A 5 -38.83 58.60 0.83
CA GLY A 5 -38.85 57.94 2.14
C GLY A 5 -39.15 56.44 2.07
N ASP A 6 -40.02 56.03 1.14
CA ASP A 6 -40.39 54.63 0.95
C ASP A 6 -39.23 53.79 0.38
N LEU A 7 -38.40 54.37 -0.50
CA LEU A 7 -37.20 53.73 -1.04
C LEU A 7 -36.12 53.50 0.02
N HIS A 8 -35.94 54.44 0.95
CA HIS A 8 -34.94 54.30 2.01
C HIS A 8 -35.37 53.31 3.11
N ARG A 9 -36.67 53.20 3.37
CA ARG A 9 -37.25 52.18 4.25
C ARG A 9 -37.19 50.78 3.59
N ALA A 10 -37.37 50.70 2.27
CA ALA A 10 -37.19 49.46 1.53
C ALA A 10 -35.72 48.99 1.52
N SER A 11 -34.74 49.88 1.34
CA SER A 11 -33.32 49.49 1.35
C SER A 11 -32.81 49.02 2.72
N SER A 12 -33.26 49.67 3.81
CA SER A 12 -32.91 49.28 5.19
C SER A 12 -33.52 47.94 5.61
N THR A 13 -34.75 47.65 5.18
CA THR A 13 -35.36 46.33 5.41
C THR A 13 -34.65 45.24 4.62
N ILE A 14 -34.29 45.47 3.36
CA ILE A 14 -33.55 44.51 2.53
C ILE A 14 -32.16 44.20 3.11
N THR A 15 -31.43 45.21 3.59
CA THR A 15 -30.11 45.02 4.22
C THR A 15 -30.19 44.22 5.53
N ALA A 16 -31.21 44.47 6.36
CA ALA A 16 -31.46 43.69 7.56
C ALA A 16 -31.77 42.20 7.26
N TRP A 17 -32.54 41.93 6.20
CA TRP A 17 -32.81 40.56 5.74
C TRP A 17 -31.55 39.85 5.20
N LEU A 18 -30.68 40.59 4.50
CA LEU A 18 -29.40 40.06 3.99
C LEU A 18 -28.42 39.74 5.12
N GLU A 19 -28.39 40.57 6.16
CA GLU A 19 -27.57 40.34 7.36
C GLU A 19 -28.07 39.10 8.14
N TRP A 20 -29.39 38.94 8.27
CA TRP A 20 -29.97 37.73 8.86
C TRP A 20 -29.66 36.47 8.04
N GLY A 21 -29.78 36.54 6.71
CA GLY A 21 -29.40 35.47 5.79
C GLY A 21 -27.91 35.09 5.88
N PHE A 22 -27.05 36.10 6.07
CA PHE A 22 -25.61 35.92 6.27
C PHE A 22 -25.32 35.10 7.54
N TRP A 23 -25.92 35.48 8.66
CA TRP A 23 -25.75 34.76 9.91
C TRP A 23 -26.28 33.32 9.84
N ILE A 24 -27.40 33.07 9.16
CA ILE A 24 -27.91 31.70 8.95
C ILE A 24 -26.93 30.87 8.11
N GLY A 25 -26.37 31.44 7.03
CA GLY A 25 -25.42 30.75 6.16
C GLY A 25 -24.09 30.41 6.83
N VAL A 26 -23.52 31.35 7.59
CA VAL A 26 -22.27 31.16 8.35
C VAL A 26 -22.48 30.14 9.48
N SER A 27 -23.60 30.24 10.21
CA SER A 27 -23.95 29.29 11.27
C SER A 27 -24.13 27.87 10.73
N GLY A 28 -24.86 27.73 9.61
CA GLY A 28 -25.05 26.44 8.95
C GLY A 28 -23.72 25.80 8.49
N GLY A 29 -22.81 26.61 7.95
CA GLY A 29 -21.46 26.17 7.57
C GLY A 29 -20.61 25.72 8.76
N ALA A 30 -20.66 26.45 9.87
CA ALA A 30 -19.94 26.12 11.10
C ALA A 30 -20.47 24.83 11.75
N ILE A 31 -21.78 24.64 11.81
CA ILE A 31 -22.42 23.42 12.33
C ILE A 31 -22.04 22.21 11.48
N ALA A 32 -22.09 22.34 10.15
CA ALA A 32 -21.68 21.29 9.21
C ALA A 32 -20.21 20.90 9.37
N ALA A 33 -19.32 21.88 9.58
CA ALA A 33 -17.91 21.63 9.82
C ALA A 33 -17.67 20.93 11.17
N ALA A 34 -18.33 21.37 12.25
CA ALA A 34 -18.24 20.73 13.56
C ALA A 34 -18.75 19.28 13.54
N ALA A 35 -19.89 19.03 12.90
CA ALA A 35 -20.44 17.69 12.71
C ALA A 35 -19.49 16.80 11.89
N GLY A 36 -18.85 17.36 10.86
CA GLY A 36 -17.83 16.67 10.06
C GLY A 36 -16.59 16.26 10.87
N VAL A 37 -16.14 17.11 11.80
CA VAL A 37 -15.01 16.81 12.71
C VAL A 37 -15.36 15.64 13.64
N ILE A 38 -16.54 15.66 14.26
CA ILE A 38 -17.01 14.60 15.15
C ILE A 38 -17.14 13.27 14.38
N MET A 39 -17.76 13.31 13.21
CA MET A 39 -17.96 12.11 12.38
C MET A 39 -16.63 11.55 11.86
N ALA A 40 -15.67 12.40 11.49
CA ALA A 40 -14.33 11.98 11.08
C ALA A 40 -13.53 11.35 12.24
N ALA A 41 -13.71 11.85 13.47
CA ALA A 41 -13.10 11.28 14.67
C ALA A 41 -13.71 9.92 15.03
N MET A 42 -15.03 9.79 14.97
CA MET A 42 -15.74 8.54 15.23
C MET A 42 -15.40 7.45 14.19
N GLY A 43 -15.41 7.78 12.89
CA GLY A 43 -15.05 6.83 11.84
C GLY A 43 -13.62 6.29 11.97
N ARG A 44 -12.67 7.13 12.41
CA ARG A 44 -11.29 6.70 12.69
C ARG A 44 -11.18 5.77 13.90
N ARG A 45 -11.98 5.98 14.94
CA ARG A 45 -12.02 5.08 16.12
C ARG A 45 -12.71 3.75 15.81
N ALA A 46 -13.70 3.74 14.93
CA ALA A 46 -14.45 2.54 14.54
C ALA A 46 -13.79 1.73 13.42
N GLY A 47 -12.69 2.20 12.82
CA GLY A 47 -12.05 1.55 11.66
C GLY A 47 -12.83 1.72 10.35
N ASP A 48 -13.89 2.51 10.33
CA ASP A 48 -14.75 2.73 9.16
C ASP A 48 -14.24 3.91 8.31
N GLY A 49 -13.52 3.55 7.24
CA GLY A 49 -12.97 4.50 6.28
C GLY A 49 -14.02 5.31 5.50
N HIS A 50 -15.26 4.83 5.39
CA HIS A 50 -16.33 5.53 4.67
C HIS A 50 -16.89 6.67 5.50
N VAL A 51 -17.14 6.43 6.80
CA VAL A 51 -17.59 7.45 7.77
C VAL A 51 -16.53 8.53 7.95
N ALA A 52 -15.25 8.16 7.99
CA ALA A 52 -14.15 9.13 8.07
C ALA A 52 -14.06 10.05 6.83
N ARG A 53 -14.28 9.50 5.62
CA ARG A 53 -14.30 10.26 4.37
C ARG A 53 -15.52 11.17 4.26
N ARG A 54 -16.70 10.70 4.68
CA ARG A 54 -17.93 11.52 4.75
C ARG A 54 -17.78 12.70 5.72
N GLY A 55 -17.23 12.47 6.91
CA GLY A 55 -16.94 13.55 7.87
C GLY A 55 -15.98 14.60 7.31
N THR A 56 -14.92 14.16 6.62
CA THR A 56 -13.96 15.07 5.97
C THR A 56 -14.60 15.90 4.85
N GLY A 57 -15.50 15.32 4.05
CA GLY A 57 -16.23 16.05 3.01
C GLY A 57 -17.19 17.11 3.54
N LEU A 58 -17.78 16.87 4.73
CA LEU A 58 -18.65 17.82 5.42
C LEU A 58 -17.89 19.06 5.92
N ILE A 59 -16.65 18.88 6.40
CA ILE A 59 -15.77 19.98 6.81
C ILE A 59 -15.48 20.91 5.62
N ILE A 60 -15.12 20.34 4.47
CA ILE A 60 -14.77 21.13 3.27
C ILE A 60 -15.98 21.94 2.79
N ARG A 61 -17.17 21.32 2.75
CA ARG A 61 -18.40 21.99 2.29
C ARG A 61 -18.86 23.09 3.26
N GLY A 62 -18.78 22.84 4.57
CA GLY A 62 -19.17 23.83 5.59
C GLY A 62 -18.25 25.06 5.63
N VAL A 63 -16.94 24.87 5.42
CA VAL A 63 -15.99 25.99 5.31
C VAL A 63 -16.21 26.78 4.01
N PHE A 64 -16.46 26.09 2.89
CA PHE A 64 -16.70 26.75 1.61
C PHE A 64 -18.02 27.54 1.59
N SER A 65 -19.08 27.04 2.23
CA SER A 65 -20.35 27.75 2.33
C SER A 65 -20.24 29.03 3.16
N ALA A 66 -19.46 29.01 4.24
CA ALA A 66 -19.23 30.21 5.06
C ALA A 66 -18.45 31.30 4.30
N ILE A 67 -17.47 30.91 3.47
CA ILE A 67 -16.67 31.84 2.66
C ILE A 67 -17.48 32.39 1.48
N ALA A 68 -18.18 31.53 0.74
CA ALA A 68 -18.94 31.93 -0.44
C ALA A 68 -20.08 32.90 -0.12
N PHE A 69 -20.76 32.72 1.02
CA PHE A 69 -21.85 33.60 1.44
C PHE A 69 -21.35 34.98 1.89
N SER A 70 -20.16 35.05 2.50
CA SER A 70 -19.50 36.32 2.86
C SER A 70 -19.11 37.16 1.65
N GLY A 71 -18.68 36.53 0.55
CA GLY A 71 -18.34 37.24 -0.68
C GLY A 71 -19.55 37.85 -1.40
N VAL A 72 -20.69 37.14 -1.40
CA VAL A 72 -21.92 37.59 -2.08
C VAL A 72 -22.59 38.75 -1.35
N VAL A 73 -22.61 38.74 -0.01
CA VAL A 73 -23.22 39.81 0.79
C VAL A 73 -22.37 41.09 0.74
N GLY A 74 -21.03 40.97 0.81
CA GLY A 74 -20.14 42.12 0.66
C GLY A 74 -20.23 42.78 -0.72
N ALA A 75 -20.38 41.99 -1.79
CA ALA A 75 -20.60 42.51 -3.14
C ALA A 75 -21.96 43.19 -3.31
N ALA A 76 -23.02 42.66 -2.68
CA ALA A 76 -24.35 43.27 -2.69
C ALA A 76 -24.36 44.62 -1.94
N GLN A 77 -23.74 44.70 -0.76
CA GLN A 77 -23.65 45.94 0.02
C GLN A 77 -22.90 47.05 -0.72
N TRP A 78 -21.84 46.71 -1.46
CA TRP A 78 -21.09 47.67 -2.28
C TRP A 78 -21.91 48.28 -3.43
N ILE A 79 -22.84 47.52 -4.00
CA ILE A 79 -23.72 47.98 -5.08
C ILE A 79 -24.87 48.85 -4.53
N LEU A 80 -25.39 48.49 -3.36
CA LEU A 80 -26.52 49.20 -2.74
C LEU A 80 -26.11 50.50 -2.04
N ASP A 81 -24.87 50.63 -1.56
CA ASP A 81 -24.37 51.83 -0.87
C ASP A 81 -22.95 52.22 -1.37
N PRO A 82 -22.84 52.92 -2.51
CA PRO A 82 -21.54 53.36 -3.01
C PRO A 82 -20.94 54.46 -2.10
N PRO A 83 -19.63 54.45 -1.83
CA PRO A 83 -19.00 55.41 -0.92
C PRO A 83 -19.16 56.85 -1.42
N ALA A 84 -19.75 57.71 -0.59
CA ALA A 84 -20.01 59.11 -0.90
C ALA A 84 -18.71 59.91 -1.12
N ARG A 85 -18.76 60.86 -2.07
CA ARG A 85 -17.69 61.80 -2.41
C ARG A 85 -17.66 62.92 -1.35
N ALA A 86 -16.55 63.02 -0.60
CA ALA A 86 -16.07 64.07 0.34
C ALA A 86 -17.10 64.91 1.16
N PRO A 87 -16.94 65.01 2.50
CA PRO A 87 -17.94 65.65 3.38
C PRO A 87 -17.87 67.19 3.40
N SER A 88 -19.05 67.82 3.53
CA SER A 88 -19.24 69.23 3.93
C SER A 88 -19.32 69.33 5.47
N PRO A 89 -18.77 70.36 6.13
CA PRO A 89 -18.60 70.37 7.58
C PRO A 89 -19.75 71.10 8.28
N ALA A 90 -20.64 70.36 8.95
CA ALA A 90 -21.38 70.80 10.15
C ALA A 90 -22.38 69.73 10.61
N ALA A 91 -22.04 68.98 11.67
CA ALA A 91 -22.95 68.52 12.74
C ALA A 91 -22.20 67.67 13.76
N GLU A 92 -22.69 67.74 15.00
CA GLU A 92 -22.15 67.35 16.32
C GLU A 92 -21.64 65.90 16.54
N PRO A 93 -20.88 65.64 17.63
CA PRO A 93 -20.28 64.33 17.89
C PRO A 93 -21.33 63.37 18.45
N ALA A 94 -21.79 62.43 17.63
CA ALA A 94 -22.44 61.24 18.12
C ALA A 94 -21.38 60.35 18.79
N GLU A 95 -21.56 60.07 20.08
CA GLU A 95 -20.83 59.04 20.81
C GLU A 95 -21.01 57.69 20.11
N SER A 96 -20.06 57.33 19.23
CA SER A 96 -19.88 55.95 18.79
C SER A 96 -19.05 55.22 19.83
N GLY A 97 -19.69 54.89 20.96
CA GLY A 97 -19.23 53.84 21.89
C GLY A 97 -19.29 52.45 21.25
N GLY A 98 -18.87 52.35 19.99
CA GLY A 98 -18.85 51.13 19.23
C GLY A 98 -17.54 50.44 19.51
N ASN A 99 -17.63 49.29 20.17
CA ASN A 99 -16.55 48.35 20.45
C ASN A 99 -15.97 47.74 19.16
N GLY A 100 -16.03 48.43 18.01
CA GLY A 100 -15.77 47.90 16.68
C GLY A 100 -14.35 47.35 16.54
N PHE A 101 -13.37 47.92 17.24
CA PHE A 101 -12.01 47.36 17.29
C PHE A 101 -11.92 46.10 18.16
N ALA A 102 -12.67 46.04 19.27
CA ALA A 102 -12.76 44.86 20.13
C ALA A 102 -13.55 43.73 19.45
N ASP A 103 -14.64 44.03 18.75
CA ASP A 103 -15.39 43.08 17.92
C ASP A 103 -14.56 42.59 16.74
N LEU A 104 -13.80 43.46 16.05
CA LEU A 104 -12.86 43.03 15.01
C LEU A 104 -11.76 42.11 15.57
N LEU A 105 -11.27 42.38 16.78
CA LEU A 105 -10.26 41.54 17.44
C LEU A 105 -10.84 40.19 17.87
N LEU A 106 -12.08 40.17 18.36
CA LEU A 106 -12.74 38.95 18.82
C LEU A 106 -13.10 38.04 17.64
N TRP A 107 -13.72 38.59 16.59
CA TRP A 107 -14.09 37.86 15.39
C TRP A 107 -12.89 37.58 14.46
N GLY A 108 -11.95 38.51 14.34
CA GLY A 108 -10.69 38.32 13.61
C GLY A 108 -9.80 37.28 14.29
N GLY A 109 -9.76 37.27 15.63
CA GLY A 109 -9.07 36.24 16.41
C GLY A 109 -9.68 34.85 16.22
N LEU A 110 -11.01 34.74 16.21
CA LEU A 110 -11.71 33.48 15.94
C LEU A 110 -11.49 32.98 14.52
N ALA A 111 -11.52 33.86 13.51
CA ALA A 111 -11.23 33.50 12.12
C ALA A 111 -9.79 33.00 11.94
N LEU A 112 -8.82 33.69 12.55
CA LEU A 112 -7.42 33.26 12.57
C LEU A 112 -7.23 31.93 13.31
N ALA A 113 -7.91 31.73 14.44
CA ALA A 113 -7.86 30.47 15.19
C ALA A 113 -8.44 29.30 14.38
N GLY A 114 -9.55 29.51 13.67
CA GLY A 114 -10.15 28.52 12.77
C GLY A 114 -9.21 28.17 11.60
N LEU A 115 -8.58 29.17 10.99
CA LEU A 115 -7.62 28.98 9.90
C LEU A 115 -6.36 28.26 10.39
N ALA A 116 -5.83 28.63 11.55
CA ALA A 116 -4.71 27.94 12.19
C ALA A 116 -5.05 26.47 12.52
N ALA A 117 -6.24 26.20 13.04
CA ALA A 117 -6.71 24.84 13.30
C ALA A 117 -6.85 24.02 12.01
N ALA A 118 -7.35 24.61 10.92
CA ALA A 118 -7.44 23.96 9.62
C ALA A 118 -6.05 23.64 9.03
N VAL A 119 -5.09 24.56 9.16
CA VAL A 119 -3.70 24.36 8.74
C VAL A 119 -3.04 23.24 9.56
N LEU A 120 -3.20 23.24 10.88
CA LEU A 120 -2.67 22.18 11.75
C LEU A 120 -3.30 20.80 11.45
N ALA A 121 -4.61 20.75 11.21
CA ALA A 121 -5.30 19.53 10.82
C ALA A 121 -4.85 19.03 9.43
N GLY A 122 -4.67 19.94 8.47
CA GLY A 122 -4.11 19.64 7.15
C GLY A 122 -2.68 19.11 7.24
N TRP A 123 -1.83 19.73 8.05
CA TRP A 123 -0.45 19.32 8.30
C TRP A 123 -0.37 17.95 8.99
N ALA A 124 -1.18 17.72 10.03
CA ALA A 124 -1.28 16.43 10.71
C ALA A 124 -1.77 15.32 9.77
N GLY A 125 -2.78 15.61 8.93
CA GLY A 125 -3.28 14.70 7.92
C GLY A 125 -2.25 14.38 6.84
N TRP A 126 -1.50 15.37 6.36
CA TRP A 126 -0.40 15.18 5.42
C TRP A 126 0.73 14.33 6.01
N ARG A 127 1.12 14.60 7.27
CA ARG A 127 2.13 13.83 8.01
C ARG A 127 1.70 12.38 8.22
N ALA A 128 0.43 12.15 8.57
CA ALA A 128 -0.14 10.81 8.70
C ALA A 128 -0.14 10.07 7.35
N ARG A 129 -0.59 10.71 6.26
CA ARG A 129 -0.55 10.11 4.91
C ARG A 129 0.86 9.73 4.50
N ARG A 130 1.85 10.60 4.73
CA ARG A 130 3.27 10.29 4.45
C ARG A 130 3.78 9.09 5.26
N ARG A 131 3.41 8.98 6.54
CA ARG A 131 3.77 7.82 7.37
C ARG A 131 3.15 6.53 6.84
N HIS A 132 1.89 6.57 6.40
CA HIS A 132 1.21 5.40 5.83
C HIS A 132 1.83 4.94 4.51
N THR A 133 2.22 5.85 3.62
CA THR A 133 2.87 5.47 2.35
C THR A 133 4.24 4.87 2.57
N VAL A 134 5.03 5.41 3.51
CA VAL A 134 6.34 4.84 3.87
C VAL A 134 6.19 3.44 4.49
N LYS A 135 5.22 3.25 5.41
CA LYS A 135 4.94 1.93 6.00
C LYS A 135 4.57 0.89 4.95
N ARG A 136 3.67 1.24 4.02
CA ARG A 136 3.27 0.34 2.91
C ARG A 136 4.44 -0.02 2.00
N ARG A 137 5.28 0.96 1.63
CA ARG A 137 6.46 0.71 0.80
C ARG A 137 7.47 -0.21 1.50
N ARG A 138 7.70 -0.01 2.81
CA ARG A 138 8.57 -0.88 3.61
C ARG A 138 8.03 -2.30 3.65
N GLN A 139 6.74 -2.45 3.93
CA GLN A 139 6.08 -3.76 3.94
C GLN A 139 6.18 -4.47 2.60
N GLN A 140 5.89 -3.79 1.49
CA GLN A 140 6.04 -4.35 0.14
C GLN A 140 7.49 -4.77 -0.18
N ALA A 141 8.49 -4.03 0.31
CA ALA A 141 9.89 -4.42 0.13
C ALA A 141 10.26 -5.68 0.92
N LEU A 142 9.69 -5.85 2.12
CA LEU A 142 9.84 -7.07 2.92
C LEU A 142 9.16 -8.27 2.27
N GLU A 143 7.91 -8.09 1.79
CA GLU A 143 7.16 -9.11 1.04
C GLU A 143 7.96 -9.59 -0.18
N ARG A 144 8.47 -8.68 -1.02
CA ARG A 144 9.32 -9.06 -2.15
C ARG A 144 10.57 -9.83 -1.75
N SER A 145 11.19 -9.47 -0.62
CA SER A 145 12.39 -10.14 -0.13
C SER A 145 12.09 -11.55 0.39
N HIS A 146 10.95 -11.72 1.05
CA HIS A 146 10.44 -13.01 1.48
C HIS A 146 10.11 -13.88 0.26
N ASP A 147 9.27 -13.37 -0.64
CA ASP A 147 8.83 -14.08 -1.84
C ASP A 147 10.02 -14.50 -2.72
N ALA A 148 11.08 -13.69 -2.79
CA ALA A 148 12.30 -14.05 -3.51
C ALA A 148 12.98 -15.30 -2.94
N VAL A 149 13.07 -15.44 -1.61
CA VAL A 149 13.65 -16.63 -0.96
C VAL A 149 12.71 -17.83 -1.10
N ALA A 150 11.42 -17.63 -0.85
CA ALA A 150 10.42 -18.69 -0.98
C ALA A 150 10.35 -19.24 -2.42
N ALA A 151 10.42 -18.35 -3.42
CA ALA A 151 10.46 -18.75 -4.83
C ALA A 151 11.76 -19.47 -5.19
N ALA A 152 12.92 -19.02 -4.69
CA ALA A 152 14.20 -19.70 -4.94
C ALA A 152 14.22 -21.11 -4.32
N TYR A 153 13.73 -21.27 -3.10
CA TYR A 153 13.63 -22.57 -2.45
C TYR A 153 12.59 -23.46 -3.12
N GLY A 154 11.42 -22.93 -3.48
CA GLY A 154 10.39 -23.65 -4.23
C GLY A 154 10.88 -24.12 -5.60
N ALA A 155 11.64 -23.29 -6.32
CA ALA A 155 12.25 -23.67 -7.60
C ALA A 155 13.25 -24.82 -7.44
N TYR A 156 14.06 -24.81 -6.38
CA TYR A 156 14.93 -25.95 -6.03
C TYR A 156 14.11 -27.21 -5.76
N LEU A 157 13.06 -27.13 -4.93
CA LEU A 157 12.23 -28.28 -4.58
C LEU A 157 11.43 -28.84 -5.77
N ALA A 158 11.22 -28.05 -6.82
CA ALA A 158 10.54 -28.46 -8.04
C ALA A 158 11.48 -29.06 -9.10
N ASP A 159 12.80 -28.96 -8.95
CA ASP A 159 13.76 -29.44 -9.95
C ASP A 159 14.59 -30.62 -9.42
N VAL A 160 14.32 -31.82 -9.97
CA VAL A 160 15.04 -33.06 -9.60
C VAL A 160 16.53 -32.95 -9.88
N LEU A 161 16.95 -32.25 -10.95
CA LEU A 161 18.37 -32.12 -11.25
C LEU A 161 19.09 -31.27 -10.18
N GLU A 162 18.47 -30.17 -9.77
CA GLU A 162 18.98 -29.33 -8.68
C GLU A 162 19.02 -30.07 -7.35
N TRP A 163 17.99 -30.87 -7.08
CA TRP A 163 17.94 -31.73 -5.90
C TRP A 163 19.10 -32.74 -5.87
N LEU A 164 19.42 -33.35 -7.02
CA LEU A 164 20.56 -34.26 -7.16
C LEU A 164 21.92 -33.55 -7.12
N GLU A 165 21.99 -32.24 -7.25
CA GLU A 165 23.25 -31.49 -7.10
C GLU A 165 23.48 -31.02 -5.67
N ARG A 166 22.40 -30.66 -4.98
CA ARG A 166 22.43 -30.06 -3.64
C ARG A 166 21.48 -30.81 -2.69
N PRO A 167 21.67 -32.12 -2.42
CA PRO A 167 20.73 -32.91 -1.62
C PRO A 167 20.61 -32.41 -0.17
N ALA A 168 21.70 -31.88 0.39
CA ALA A 168 21.74 -31.32 1.75
C ALA A 168 20.70 -30.21 1.98
N LEU A 169 20.30 -29.47 0.94
CA LEU A 169 19.33 -28.37 1.04
C LEU A 169 17.88 -28.84 1.27
N SER A 170 17.62 -30.15 1.12
CA SER A 170 16.34 -30.79 1.42
C SER A 170 16.36 -31.63 2.70
N ASP A 171 17.55 -31.94 3.22
CA ASP A 171 17.74 -32.78 4.38
C ASP A 171 17.67 -31.95 5.67
N VAL A 172 16.56 -32.06 6.41
CA VAL A 172 16.35 -31.35 7.67
C VAL A 172 17.23 -31.85 8.82
N SER A 173 17.97 -32.95 8.63
CA SER A 173 19.01 -33.36 9.59
C SER A 173 20.26 -32.49 9.50
N VAL A 174 20.45 -31.77 8.38
CA VAL A 174 21.50 -30.77 8.21
C VAL A 174 21.13 -29.51 9.01
N PRO A 175 22.00 -29.03 9.93
CA PRO A 175 21.69 -27.89 10.79
C PRO A 175 21.29 -26.63 10.01
N GLU A 176 22.01 -26.30 8.94
CA GLU A 176 21.76 -25.11 8.13
C GLU A 176 20.39 -25.19 7.43
N THR A 177 20.01 -26.37 6.94
CA THR A 177 18.71 -26.61 6.31
C THR A 177 17.57 -26.57 7.34
N ALA A 178 17.77 -27.12 8.54
CA ALA A 178 16.80 -27.03 9.63
C ALA A 178 16.52 -25.56 9.99
N VAL A 179 17.57 -24.73 10.09
CA VAL A 179 17.44 -23.29 10.36
C VAL A 179 16.71 -22.57 9.22
N LEU A 180 16.97 -22.92 7.96
CA LEU A 180 16.23 -22.38 6.82
C LEU A 180 14.73 -22.68 6.93
N VAL A 181 14.35 -23.94 7.15
CA VAL A 181 12.94 -24.36 7.24
C VAL A 181 12.23 -23.65 8.41
N GLN A 182 12.89 -23.55 9.57
CA GLN A 182 12.35 -22.82 10.72
C GLN A 182 12.21 -21.32 10.44
N ALA A 183 13.21 -20.71 9.79
CA ALA A 183 13.17 -19.29 9.44
C ALA A 183 12.08 -18.96 8.40
N LEU A 184 11.81 -19.89 7.48
CA LEU A 184 10.72 -19.75 6.50
C LEU A 184 9.36 -19.76 7.21
N ALA A 185 9.12 -20.73 8.08
CA ALA A 185 7.90 -20.80 8.88
C ALA A 185 7.72 -19.53 9.74
N ALA A 186 8.78 -19.07 10.41
CA ALA A 186 8.73 -17.86 11.22
C ALA A 186 8.44 -16.59 10.40
N ALA A 187 8.95 -16.49 9.17
CA ALA A 187 8.66 -15.39 8.27
C ALA A 187 7.22 -15.44 7.73
N ASP A 188 6.70 -16.63 7.45
CA ASP A 188 5.30 -16.84 7.08
C ASP A 188 4.33 -16.45 8.19
N ASP A 189 4.61 -16.87 9.43
CA ASP A 189 3.80 -16.49 10.59
C ASP A 189 3.85 -14.97 10.83
N ALA A 190 5.04 -14.37 10.77
CA ALA A 190 5.21 -12.94 10.97
C ALA A 190 4.54 -12.09 9.88
N ARG A 191 4.39 -12.63 8.65
CA ARG A 191 3.66 -11.98 7.55
C ARG A 191 2.17 -11.81 7.84
N LEU A 192 1.57 -12.75 8.58
CA LEU A 192 0.15 -12.68 8.97
C LEU A 192 -0.10 -11.70 10.12
N GLY A 193 0.96 -11.32 10.85
CA GLY A 193 0.91 -10.37 11.95
C GLY A 193 0.83 -8.90 11.52
N ASN A 194 0.54 -8.02 12.48
CA ASN A 194 0.49 -6.56 12.27
C ASN A 194 1.82 -5.85 12.62
N ASP A 195 2.80 -6.59 13.14
CA ASP A 195 4.11 -6.08 13.55
C ASP A 195 5.13 -6.14 12.41
N VAL A 196 5.36 -4.99 11.77
CA VAL A 196 6.31 -4.84 10.66
C VAL A 196 7.76 -5.02 11.11
N GLU A 197 8.10 -4.74 12.38
CA GLU A 197 9.46 -4.89 12.88
C GLU A 197 9.78 -6.35 13.19
N ALA A 198 8.82 -7.10 13.74
CA ALA A 198 8.92 -8.55 13.84
C ALA A 198 9.07 -9.20 12.45
N TYR A 199 8.22 -8.81 11.49
CA TYR A 199 8.33 -9.33 10.12
C TYR A 199 9.67 -8.99 9.46
N GLN A 200 10.17 -7.76 9.64
CA GLN A 200 11.48 -7.39 9.12
C GLN A 200 12.61 -8.26 9.69
N ARG A 201 12.60 -8.53 11.01
CA ARG A 201 13.60 -9.39 11.65
C ARG A 201 13.50 -10.82 11.12
N ALA A 202 12.30 -11.36 10.99
CA ALA A 202 12.07 -12.71 10.45
C ALA A 202 12.58 -12.84 9.01
N VAL A 203 12.27 -11.88 8.13
CA VAL A 203 12.76 -11.87 6.73
C VAL A 203 14.28 -11.74 6.65
N ALA A 204 14.91 -10.96 7.54
CA ALA A 204 16.36 -10.87 7.59
C ALA A 204 17.00 -12.22 7.98
N VAL A 205 16.46 -12.89 9.01
CA VAL A 205 16.90 -14.22 9.43
C VAL A 205 16.70 -15.24 8.31
N LEU A 206 15.54 -15.25 7.64
CA LEU A 206 15.25 -16.12 6.50
C LEU A 206 16.28 -15.95 5.38
N ARG A 207 16.61 -14.72 5.00
CA ARG A 207 17.60 -14.45 3.94
C ARG A 207 18.98 -14.99 4.30
N THR A 208 19.42 -14.78 5.54
CA THR A 208 20.73 -15.28 6.00
C THR A 208 20.73 -16.79 6.10
N ALA A 209 19.66 -17.40 6.60
CA ALA A 209 19.51 -18.85 6.66
C ALA A 209 19.52 -19.49 5.26
N TRP A 210 18.84 -18.88 4.29
CA TRP A 210 18.88 -19.30 2.88
C TRP A 210 20.29 -19.29 2.30
N GLN A 211 21.03 -18.20 2.48
CA GLN A 211 22.41 -18.10 2.00
C GLN A 211 23.32 -19.15 2.65
N ALA A 212 23.21 -19.31 3.97
CA ALA A 212 24.02 -20.29 4.70
C ALA A 212 23.73 -21.73 4.26
N ALA A 213 22.45 -22.08 4.11
CA ALA A 213 22.02 -23.41 3.66
C ALA A 213 22.41 -23.67 2.20
N ASP A 214 22.20 -22.71 1.29
CA ASP A 214 22.57 -22.87 -0.13
C ASP A 214 24.09 -23.00 -0.29
N ASP A 215 24.86 -22.15 0.39
CA ASP A 215 26.32 -22.21 0.35
C ASP A 215 26.85 -23.51 0.94
N HIS A 216 26.27 -23.99 2.06
CA HIS A 216 26.61 -25.29 2.62
C HIS A 216 26.32 -26.40 1.60
N ALA A 217 25.12 -26.42 1.03
CA ALA A 217 24.72 -27.46 0.09
C ALA A 217 25.58 -27.47 -1.19
N ARG A 218 25.99 -26.30 -1.69
CA ARG A 218 26.93 -26.18 -2.82
C ARG A 218 28.33 -26.68 -2.49
N ARG A 219 28.85 -26.35 -1.30
CA ARG A 219 30.18 -26.81 -0.85
C ARG A 219 30.21 -28.32 -0.61
N THR A 220 29.15 -28.85 0.00
CA THR A 220 29.05 -30.27 0.34
C THR A 220 28.72 -31.09 -0.90
N GLY A 221 27.82 -30.61 -1.77
CA GLY A 221 27.33 -31.34 -2.94
C GLY A 221 26.87 -32.76 -2.57
N LEU A 222 27.42 -33.75 -3.26
CA LEU A 222 27.13 -35.17 -2.99
C LEU A 222 28.01 -35.80 -1.89
N ARG A 223 28.88 -35.03 -1.21
CA ARG A 223 29.86 -35.60 -0.27
C ARG A 223 29.23 -36.24 0.96
N GLN A 224 28.10 -35.70 1.41
CA GLN A 224 27.35 -36.19 2.57
C GLN A 224 26.67 -37.54 2.32
N LEU A 225 26.37 -37.87 1.06
CA LEU A 225 25.75 -39.15 0.72
C LEU A 225 26.74 -40.33 0.90
N PRO A 226 26.26 -41.51 1.30
CA PRO A 226 27.00 -42.75 1.21
C PRO A 226 27.53 -43.00 -0.21
N ARG A 227 28.65 -43.74 -0.33
CA ARG A 227 29.32 -43.96 -1.63
C ARG A 227 28.41 -44.60 -2.68
N VAL A 228 27.53 -45.51 -2.29
CA VAL A 228 26.58 -46.18 -3.21
C VAL A 228 25.56 -45.18 -3.72
N GLU A 229 24.94 -44.41 -2.82
CA GLU A 229 23.91 -43.42 -3.16
C GLU A 229 24.47 -42.29 -4.02
N ARG A 230 25.67 -41.81 -3.70
CA ARG A 230 26.38 -40.81 -4.52
C ARG A 230 26.59 -41.28 -5.95
N ARG A 231 27.03 -42.53 -6.16
CA ARG A 231 27.20 -43.09 -7.51
C ARG A 231 25.89 -43.17 -8.27
N ALA A 232 24.82 -43.58 -7.58
CA ALA A 232 23.49 -43.63 -8.17
C ALA A 232 22.96 -42.24 -8.54
N ALA A 233 23.12 -41.24 -7.66
CA ALA A 233 22.75 -39.86 -7.94
C ALA A 233 23.51 -39.29 -9.16
N GLU A 234 24.82 -39.54 -9.25
CA GLU A 234 25.63 -39.14 -10.40
C GLU A 234 25.16 -39.81 -11.70
N GLN A 235 24.80 -41.09 -11.65
CA GLN A 235 24.32 -41.84 -12.80
C GLN A 235 22.90 -41.42 -13.22
N ALA A 236 21.99 -41.24 -12.26
CA ALA A 236 20.64 -40.72 -12.48
C ALA A 236 20.71 -39.33 -13.13
N ARG A 237 21.58 -38.44 -12.65
CA ARG A 237 21.77 -37.11 -13.25
C ARG A 237 22.17 -37.18 -14.73
N LYS A 238 23.13 -38.06 -15.09
CA LYS A 238 23.55 -38.25 -16.49
C LYS A 238 22.39 -38.75 -17.36
N LEU A 239 21.63 -39.71 -16.86
CA LEU A 239 20.48 -40.28 -17.57
C LEU A 239 19.34 -39.27 -17.72
N LEU A 240 19.05 -38.48 -16.70
CA LEU A 240 18.04 -37.40 -16.78
C LEU A 240 18.47 -36.30 -17.76
N ALA A 241 19.75 -35.92 -17.76
CA ALA A 241 20.28 -34.96 -18.72
C ALA A 241 20.12 -35.47 -20.18
N MET A 242 20.39 -36.75 -20.42
CA MET A 242 20.14 -37.40 -21.71
C MET A 242 18.65 -37.44 -22.05
N ALA A 243 17.78 -37.79 -21.09
CA ALA A 243 16.33 -37.86 -21.29
C ALA A 243 15.69 -36.52 -21.67
N LEU A 244 16.24 -35.41 -21.17
CA LEU A 244 15.81 -34.05 -21.45
C LEU A 244 16.47 -33.43 -22.69
N ASN A 245 17.55 -34.03 -23.21
CA ASN A 245 18.25 -33.49 -24.36
C ASN A 245 17.49 -33.77 -25.66
N SER A 246 16.99 -32.72 -26.31
CA SER A 246 16.23 -32.82 -27.56
C SER A 246 17.06 -33.25 -28.77
N SER A 247 18.40 -33.28 -28.68
CA SER A 247 19.26 -33.82 -29.74
C SER A 247 19.39 -35.34 -29.73
N CYS A 248 18.98 -36.01 -28.64
CA CYS A 248 18.99 -37.47 -28.52
C CYS A 248 17.75 -38.10 -29.16
N GLY A 249 17.88 -39.36 -29.61
CA GLY A 249 16.76 -40.09 -30.19
C GLY A 249 15.63 -40.33 -29.19
N GLU A 250 14.37 -40.34 -29.64
CA GLU A 250 13.19 -40.49 -28.78
C GLU A 250 13.25 -41.78 -27.92
N HIS A 251 13.65 -42.90 -28.52
CA HIS A 251 13.80 -44.18 -27.83
C HIS A 251 14.89 -44.16 -26.76
N GLU A 252 16.04 -43.54 -27.06
CA GLU A 252 17.15 -43.39 -26.13
C GLU A 252 16.72 -42.55 -24.92
N ARG A 253 15.97 -41.47 -25.16
CA ARG A 253 15.47 -40.59 -24.11
C ARG A 253 14.47 -41.27 -23.18
N ARG A 254 13.51 -42.03 -23.73
CA ARG A 254 12.55 -42.80 -22.91
C ARG A 254 13.27 -43.85 -22.07
N SER A 255 14.23 -44.55 -22.67
CA SER A 255 15.04 -45.57 -21.97
C SER A 255 15.90 -44.96 -20.87
N ALA A 256 16.50 -43.78 -21.12
CA ALA A 256 17.27 -43.04 -20.14
C ALA A 256 16.39 -42.55 -18.98
N TYR A 257 15.19 -42.04 -19.26
CA TYR A 257 14.23 -41.63 -18.23
C TYR A 257 13.80 -42.81 -17.34
N ALA A 258 13.43 -43.94 -17.94
CA ALA A 258 13.04 -45.14 -17.19
C ALA A 258 14.16 -45.63 -16.27
N LYS A 259 15.39 -45.75 -16.79
CA LYS A 259 16.56 -46.13 -15.97
C LYS A 259 16.87 -45.12 -14.86
N ALA A 260 16.74 -43.82 -15.14
CA ALA A 260 16.94 -42.80 -14.11
C ALA A 260 15.93 -42.94 -12.98
N ARG A 261 14.66 -43.18 -13.32
CA ARG A 261 13.59 -43.40 -12.34
C ARG A 261 13.85 -44.63 -11.47
N ASP A 262 14.20 -45.76 -12.09
CA ASP A 262 14.52 -46.99 -11.34
C ASP A 262 15.69 -46.79 -10.36
N LEU A 263 16.70 -46.02 -10.75
CA LEU A 263 17.84 -45.69 -9.88
C LEU A 263 17.46 -44.78 -8.71
N LEU A 264 16.52 -43.85 -8.93
CA LEU A 264 16.06 -42.92 -7.89
C LEU A 264 15.12 -43.60 -6.90
N ASP A 265 14.17 -44.41 -7.40
CA ASP A 265 13.18 -45.12 -6.56
C ASP A 265 13.85 -46.05 -5.53
N GLY A 266 15.02 -46.61 -5.85
CA GLY A 266 15.72 -47.53 -4.95
C GLY A 266 16.57 -46.86 -3.86
N ILE A 267 16.81 -45.55 -3.92
CA ILE A 267 17.94 -44.92 -3.19
C ILE A 267 17.56 -43.58 -2.55
N LEU A 268 16.70 -42.80 -3.19
CA LEU A 268 16.48 -41.40 -2.85
C LEU A 268 14.98 -41.11 -2.87
N VAL A 269 14.41 -40.71 -1.72
CA VAL A 269 13.01 -40.28 -1.67
C VAL A 269 12.92 -38.90 -2.33
N VAL A 270 12.55 -38.88 -3.60
CA VAL A 270 12.38 -37.65 -4.38
C VAL A 270 11.02 -37.01 -4.04
N PRO A 271 10.96 -35.68 -3.80
CA PRO A 271 9.69 -34.98 -3.59
C PRO A 271 8.71 -35.18 -4.78
N PRO A 272 7.41 -35.45 -4.54
CA PRO A 272 6.44 -35.69 -5.61
C PRO A 272 6.32 -34.54 -6.63
N GLN A 273 6.45 -33.30 -6.16
CA GLN A 273 6.41 -32.10 -7.00
C GLN A 273 7.59 -32.00 -7.98
N ALA A 274 8.77 -32.49 -7.57
CA ALA A 274 9.94 -32.53 -8.44
C ALA A 274 9.74 -33.57 -9.55
N VAL A 275 9.19 -34.74 -9.19
CA VAL A 275 8.84 -35.79 -10.16
C VAL A 275 7.82 -35.29 -11.18
N ALA A 276 6.75 -34.63 -10.74
CA ALA A 276 5.72 -34.08 -11.62
C ALA A 276 6.30 -33.05 -12.62
N THR A 277 7.11 -32.10 -12.12
CA THR A 277 7.77 -31.09 -12.97
C THR A 277 8.72 -31.75 -13.97
N MET A 278 9.42 -32.80 -13.56
CA MET A 278 10.32 -33.56 -14.41
C MET A 278 9.57 -34.35 -15.49
N GLU A 279 8.45 -34.99 -15.15
CA GLU A 279 7.58 -35.68 -16.09
C GLU A 279 7.03 -34.74 -17.16
N ASP A 280 6.62 -33.53 -16.77
CA ASP A 280 6.18 -32.50 -17.69
C ASP A 280 7.30 -32.05 -18.63
N LYS A 281 8.51 -31.78 -18.11
CA LYS A 281 9.70 -31.46 -18.92
C LYS A 281 10.03 -32.59 -19.91
N HIS A 282 9.98 -33.85 -19.45
CA HIS A 282 10.24 -35.01 -20.31
C HIS A 282 9.20 -35.14 -21.42
N ARG A 283 7.91 -34.97 -21.09
CA ARG A 283 6.80 -34.97 -22.05
C ARG A 283 6.99 -33.90 -23.12
N LEU A 284 7.30 -32.67 -22.71
CA LEU A 284 7.57 -31.55 -23.63
C LEU A 284 8.75 -31.83 -24.55
N ALA A 285 9.81 -32.44 -24.01
CA ALA A 285 10.96 -32.80 -24.82
C ALA A 285 10.61 -33.86 -25.88
N LEU A 286 9.66 -34.78 -25.63
CA LEU A 286 9.27 -35.84 -26.58
C LEU A 286 8.47 -35.29 -27.78
N ILE A 287 7.91 -34.09 -27.68
CA ILE A 287 7.16 -33.47 -28.77
C ILE A 287 8.14 -33.11 -29.90
N PRO A 288 7.94 -33.63 -31.13
CA PRO A 288 8.80 -33.31 -32.27
C PRO A 288 8.80 -31.80 -32.52
N LYS A 289 9.99 -31.20 -32.63
CA LYS A 289 10.11 -29.79 -33.00
C LYS A 289 9.53 -29.61 -34.41
N PRO A 290 8.55 -28.70 -34.63
CA PRO A 290 8.00 -28.49 -35.97
C PRO A 290 9.13 -28.09 -36.93
N PHE A 291 9.19 -28.77 -38.08
CA PHE A 291 10.13 -28.46 -39.14
C PHE A 291 9.93 -27.00 -39.55
N ARG A 292 10.90 -26.14 -39.26
CA ARG A 292 10.93 -24.78 -39.79
C ARG A 292 11.40 -24.89 -41.23
N SER A 293 10.48 -24.80 -42.19
CA SER A 293 10.81 -24.61 -43.60
C SER A 293 11.63 -23.33 -43.71
N GLN A 294 12.92 -23.46 -44.00
CA GLN A 294 13.70 -22.33 -44.49
C GLN A 294 13.26 -22.10 -45.92
N ASP A 295 12.43 -21.08 -46.12
CA ASP A 295 12.12 -20.56 -47.44
C ASP A 295 13.43 -20.17 -48.13
N ARG A 296 13.65 -20.75 -49.32
CA ARG A 296 14.67 -20.35 -50.28
C ARG A 296 14.08 -19.33 -51.23
#